data_AF-A0A501XKP4-F1
#
_entry.id   AF-A0A501XKP4-F1
#
_cell.length_a   1.000
_cell.length_b   1.000
_cell.length_c   1.000
_cell.angle_alpha   90.00
_cell.angle_beta   90.00
_cell.angle_gamma   90.00
#
_symmetry.space_group_name_H-M   'P 1'
#
loop_
_entity.id
_entity.type
_entity.pdbx_description
1 polymer ?
#
loop_
_entity_poly.entity_id
_entity_poly.type
_entity_poly.pdbx_seq_one_letter_code
_entity_poly.pdbx_strand_id
1 'polypeptide(L)'
;MHRLGRRDLMALLATSASASILAGCSSGSSGTSTGTTTTTPTPTPTPTPTPTPTPTPTPTPTPTGTCIVNSSETEGPYPADGRNSSPGLTSNVLTQSGVIRSDIRSSFLGSSTATATGVPVTLTISLVNVNGSCAPLEGYAIYIWQCDRSGQYSLYNLPNESYLRGVQVTNASGQVSFTTIVPGCYEGRYPHIHFEVFSSTATATNGGYAILTSQMAIPSAVCTDVYSNVSAYSGNLARFNRTSISSDGIFGDNSAAQMEQQTLKMSGDTSNGYTATVLVGVAR
;
A
#
# COMPACT_ATOMS: atom_id res chain seq x y z
N MET A 1 63.09 -10.96 -21.86
CA MET A 1 62.01 -11.94 -22.11
C MET A 1 60.78 -11.19 -22.61
N HIS A 2 60.48 -11.33 -23.90
CA HIS A 2 59.28 -10.81 -24.60
C HIS A 2 58.01 -11.52 -24.08
N ARG A 3 56.76 -11.01 -24.20
CA ARG A 3 56.08 -10.39 -25.36
C ARG A 3 54.89 -9.51 -24.95
N LEU A 4 54.63 -8.47 -25.75
CA LEU A 4 53.37 -7.72 -25.90
C LEU A 4 52.29 -8.55 -26.63
N GLY A 5 51.01 -8.16 -26.46
CA GLY A 5 49.80 -8.84 -26.97
C GLY A 5 49.34 -8.50 -28.41
N ARG A 6 48.03 -8.69 -28.69
CA ARG A 6 47.21 -8.23 -29.85
C ARG A 6 45.80 -8.88 -29.71
N ARG A 7 44.63 -8.23 -29.71
CA ARG A 7 43.95 -7.27 -30.60
C ARG A 7 43.61 -7.77 -32.02
N ASP A 8 42.31 -7.61 -32.33
CA ASP A 8 41.62 -7.40 -33.62
C ASP A 8 41.28 -8.62 -34.49
N LEU A 9 40.02 -8.76 -34.94
CA LEU A 9 39.52 -8.06 -36.13
C LEU A 9 38.02 -8.27 -36.41
N MET A 10 37.44 -7.23 -37.01
CA MET A 10 36.08 -7.09 -37.57
C MET A 10 36.03 -7.48 -39.07
N ALA A 11 34.79 -7.56 -39.58
CA ALA A 11 34.35 -7.38 -40.99
C ALA A 11 34.44 -8.63 -41.90
N LEU A 12 33.57 -8.92 -42.89
CA LEU A 12 32.39 -8.28 -43.51
C LEU A 12 31.76 -9.29 -44.53
N LEU A 13 30.60 -8.94 -45.10
CA LEU A 13 29.97 -9.42 -46.38
C LEU A 13 29.06 -10.67 -46.32
N ALA A 14 28.04 -10.86 -47.15
CA ALA A 14 27.05 -10.04 -47.88
C ALA A 14 26.20 -11.05 -48.71
N THR A 15 24.91 -10.74 -48.91
CA THR A 15 24.01 -11.20 -49.99
C THR A 15 23.66 -12.69 -50.15
N SER A 16 22.36 -13.03 -50.15
CA SER A 16 21.60 -13.36 -51.37
C SER A 16 20.18 -13.85 -51.05
N ALA A 17 19.26 -13.52 -51.97
CA ALA A 17 17.83 -13.80 -51.94
C ALA A 17 17.50 -15.27 -52.27
N SER A 18 16.32 -15.73 -51.85
CA SER A 18 15.56 -16.77 -52.58
C SER A 18 14.09 -16.78 -52.13
N ALA A 19 13.20 -16.47 -53.06
CA ALA A 19 11.78 -16.79 -52.99
C ALA A 19 11.58 -18.27 -53.36
N SER A 20 10.59 -18.92 -52.75
CA SER A 20 10.16 -20.27 -53.17
C SER A 20 8.64 -20.35 -53.07
N ILE A 21 8.04 -20.51 -54.24
CA ILE A 21 6.64 -20.81 -54.49
C ILE A 21 6.47 -22.32 -54.33
N LEU A 22 5.43 -22.78 -53.64
CA LEU A 22 4.89 -24.12 -53.91
C LEU A 22 3.37 -24.15 -53.67
N ALA A 23 2.69 -24.65 -54.68
CA ALA A 23 1.25 -24.79 -54.81
C ALA A 23 0.82 -26.27 -54.74
N GLY A 24 -0.47 -26.48 -54.51
CA GLY A 24 -1.23 -27.71 -54.83
C GLY A 24 -1.60 -28.55 -53.61
N CYS A 25 -2.76 -29.20 -53.48
CA CYS A 25 -4.02 -29.36 -54.23
C CYS A 25 -5.06 -29.81 -53.15
N SER A 26 -6.39 -29.89 -53.31
CA SER A 26 -7.13 -30.45 -54.43
C SER A 26 -8.66 -30.27 -54.24
N SER A 27 -9.36 -30.23 -55.37
CA SER A 27 -10.66 -30.86 -55.70
C SER A 27 -11.96 -30.43 -55.00
N GLY A 28 -12.95 -30.03 -55.82
CA GLY A 28 -14.35 -30.21 -55.44
C GLY A 28 -15.39 -29.34 -56.17
N SER A 29 -15.78 -29.77 -57.37
CA SER A 29 -17.12 -29.64 -57.98
C SER A 29 -17.76 -28.28 -58.27
N SER A 30 -18.07 -28.10 -59.55
CA SER A 30 -18.96 -27.11 -60.16
C SER A 30 -20.40 -27.18 -59.61
N GLY A 31 -20.98 -26.02 -59.33
CA GLY A 31 -22.41 -25.87 -59.04
C GLY A 31 -22.85 -24.42 -59.24
N THR A 32 -23.53 -24.15 -60.34
CA THR A 32 -24.21 -22.89 -60.67
C THR A 32 -25.29 -22.57 -59.62
N SER A 33 -25.29 -21.38 -59.03
CA SER A 33 -26.52 -20.81 -58.46
C SER A 33 -26.50 -19.28 -58.36
N THR A 34 -27.57 -18.74 -58.92
CA THR A 34 -28.18 -17.41 -58.95
C THR A 34 -27.92 -16.50 -57.75
N GLY A 35 -27.73 -15.21 -58.04
CA GLY A 35 -27.54 -14.16 -57.04
C GLY A 35 -28.76 -13.91 -56.14
N THR A 36 -28.48 -13.46 -54.91
CA THR A 36 -29.43 -12.76 -54.04
C THR A 36 -28.64 -11.82 -53.12
N THR A 37 -28.80 -10.52 -53.30
CA THR A 37 -28.28 -9.49 -52.38
C THR A 37 -29.10 -9.50 -51.10
N THR A 38 -28.49 -9.88 -49.98
CA THR A 38 -29.10 -9.79 -48.64
C THR A 38 -28.51 -8.60 -47.90
N THR A 39 -29.34 -7.63 -47.52
CA THR A 39 -28.94 -6.46 -46.72
C THR A 39 -28.91 -6.82 -45.24
N THR A 40 -27.75 -6.71 -44.61
CA THR A 40 -27.55 -6.88 -43.15
C THR A 40 -28.13 -5.68 -42.39
N PRO A 41 -29.00 -5.87 -41.37
CA PRO A 41 -29.49 -4.76 -40.55
C PRO A 41 -28.44 -4.29 -39.53
N THR A 42 -28.33 -2.96 -39.39
CA THR A 42 -27.48 -2.27 -38.42
C THR A 42 -27.93 -2.51 -36.97
N PRO A 43 -27.02 -2.81 -36.02
CA PRO A 43 -27.40 -3.02 -34.61
C PRO A 43 -27.84 -1.71 -33.92
N THR A 44 -28.89 -1.81 -33.10
CA THR A 44 -29.43 -0.72 -32.28
C THR A 44 -28.53 -0.45 -31.06
N PRO A 45 -28.23 0.82 -30.70
CA PRO A 45 -27.40 1.13 -29.54
C PRO A 45 -28.09 0.76 -28.22
N THR A 46 -27.32 0.15 -27.32
CA THR A 46 -27.75 -0.23 -25.96
C THR A 46 -27.79 1.02 -25.06
N PRO A 47 -28.82 1.22 -24.22
CA PRO A 47 -28.91 2.39 -23.33
C PRO A 47 -27.79 2.40 -22.27
N THR A 48 -27.13 3.55 -22.14
CA THR A 48 -26.12 3.82 -21.12
C THR A 48 -26.74 3.86 -19.71
N PRO A 49 -26.20 3.14 -18.70
CA PRO A 49 -26.72 3.17 -17.35
C PRO A 49 -26.58 4.57 -16.73
N THR A 50 -27.64 5.03 -16.08
CA THR A 50 -27.66 6.29 -15.31
C THR A 50 -26.80 6.14 -14.06
N PRO A 51 -25.89 7.10 -13.75
CA PRO A 51 -25.06 7.02 -12.56
C PRO A 51 -25.92 7.07 -11.29
N THR A 52 -25.69 6.13 -10.38
CA THR A 52 -26.27 6.12 -9.04
C THR A 52 -25.63 7.24 -8.20
N PRO A 53 -26.40 8.08 -7.48
CA PRO A 53 -25.83 9.17 -6.68
C PRO A 53 -24.94 8.62 -5.57
N THR A 54 -23.70 9.13 -5.50
CA THR A 54 -22.75 8.88 -4.42
C THR A 54 -23.27 9.49 -3.12
N PRO A 55 -23.29 8.75 -1.98
CA PRO A 55 -23.73 9.31 -0.71
C PRO A 55 -22.83 10.47 -0.28
N THR A 56 -23.45 11.57 0.17
CA THR A 56 -22.76 12.73 0.72
C THR A 56 -22.08 12.36 2.04
N PRO A 57 -20.79 12.66 2.25
CA PRO A 57 -20.10 12.32 3.49
C PRO A 57 -20.73 13.06 4.67
N THR A 58 -21.04 12.32 5.75
CA THR A 58 -21.46 12.88 7.03
C THR A 58 -20.31 13.70 7.63
N PRO A 59 -20.56 14.91 8.16
CA PRO A 59 -19.51 15.72 8.76
C PRO A 59 -18.91 14.99 9.98
N THR A 60 -17.62 14.70 9.92
CA THR A 60 -16.87 14.15 11.06
C THR A 60 -16.67 15.25 12.10
N PRO A 61 -16.93 14.99 13.40
CA PRO A 61 -16.71 15.99 14.45
C PRO A 61 -15.25 16.45 14.49
N THR A 62 -15.05 17.76 14.64
CA THR A 62 -13.72 18.35 14.86
C THR A 62 -13.21 17.95 16.26
N PRO A 63 -12.00 17.38 16.38
CA PRO A 63 -11.45 17.00 17.68
C PRO A 63 -11.30 18.25 18.57
N THR A 64 -11.96 18.25 19.72
CA THR A 64 -11.93 19.31 20.75
C THR A 64 -10.84 19.09 21.82
N GLY A 65 -9.81 18.30 21.52
CA GLY A 65 -8.74 17.97 22.45
C GLY A 65 -7.49 18.83 22.27
N THR A 66 -6.72 18.99 23.35
CA THR A 66 -5.30 19.39 23.28
C THR A 66 -4.55 18.37 22.43
N CYS A 67 -3.95 18.81 21.32
CA CYS A 67 -3.04 18.00 20.51
C CYS A 67 -1.59 18.28 20.90
N ILE A 68 -0.74 17.27 20.77
CA ILE A 68 0.71 17.39 20.93
C ILE A 68 1.40 16.99 19.64
N VAL A 69 2.67 17.34 19.51
CA VAL A 69 3.50 16.86 18.40
C VAL A 69 3.73 15.36 18.61
N ASN A 70 3.43 14.55 17.60
CA ASN A 70 3.78 13.13 17.62
C ASN A 70 5.30 12.97 17.64
N SER A 71 5.79 11.98 18.39
CA SER A 71 7.20 11.63 18.37
C SER A 71 7.64 11.19 16.97
N SER A 72 8.79 11.69 16.55
CA SER A 72 9.47 11.17 15.36
C SER A 72 10.10 9.82 15.70
N GLU A 73 9.76 8.80 14.94
CA GLU A 73 10.34 7.46 15.07
C GLU A 73 11.11 7.07 13.82
N THR A 74 11.88 5.99 13.92
CA THR A 74 12.52 5.39 12.75
C THR A 74 11.50 4.88 11.72
N GLU A 75 11.81 5.05 10.43
CA GLU A 75 11.17 4.33 9.32
C GLU A 75 11.36 2.79 9.44
N GLY A 76 12.40 2.36 10.15
CA GLY A 76 12.81 0.97 10.14
C GLY A 76 13.28 0.51 8.74
N PRO A 77 13.57 -0.79 8.57
CA PRO A 77 14.22 -1.27 7.36
C PRO A 77 13.29 -1.46 6.15
N TYR A 78 11.98 -1.26 6.31
CA TYR A 78 10.96 -1.66 5.32
C TYR A 78 10.07 -0.56 4.70
N PRO A 79 10.47 0.72 4.57
CA PRO A 79 9.60 1.76 4.03
C PRO A 79 9.31 1.61 2.53
N ALA A 80 10.27 1.15 1.72
CA ALA A 80 10.16 1.09 0.26
C ALA A 80 9.80 2.44 -0.36
N ASP A 81 10.39 3.52 0.14
CA ASP A 81 10.12 4.90 -0.24
C ASP A 81 11.22 5.50 -1.14
N GLY A 82 12.19 4.67 -1.54
CA GLY A 82 13.34 5.04 -2.36
C GLY A 82 14.55 5.53 -1.58
N ARG A 83 14.46 5.66 -0.24
CA ARG A 83 15.63 5.97 0.62
C ARG A 83 16.33 4.71 1.12
N ASN A 84 15.65 3.57 1.07
CA ASN A 84 16.22 2.27 1.37
C ASN A 84 16.30 1.35 0.13
N SER A 85 16.99 0.21 0.29
CA SER A 85 17.02 -0.84 -0.73
C SER A 85 16.04 -1.95 -0.39
N SER A 86 15.31 -2.41 -1.40
CA SER A 86 14.32 -3.48 -1.32
C SER A 86 14.69 -4.60 -2.31
N PRO A 87 14.65 -5.87 -1.90
CA PRO A 87 14.85 -7.00 -2.81
C PRO A 87 13.62 -7.32 -3.67
N GLY A 88 12.48 -6.67 -3.43
CA GLY A 88 11.23 -6.93 -4.13
C GLY A 88 11.07 -6.16 -5.44
N LEU A 89 9.82 -6.10 -5.91
CA LEU A 89 9.44 -5.49 -7.19
C LEU A 89 9.87 -4.03 -7.36
N THR A 90 10.04 -3.29 -6.27
CA THR A 90 10.57 -1.93 -6.26
C THR A 90 11.17 -1.58 -4.90
N SER A 91 12.15 -0.67 -4.90
CA SER A 91 12.63 0.02 -3.69
C SER A 91 11.92 1.33 -3.42
N ASN A 92 11.14 1.83 -4.38
CA ASN A 92 10.31 3.03 -4.24
C ASN A 92 8.90 2.74 -4.73
N VAL A 93 8.01 2.41 -3.81
CA VAL A 93 6.59 2.18 -4.03
C VAL A 93 5.83 3.48 -4.24
N LEU A 94 6.33 4.61 -3.70
CA LEU A 94 5.68 5.92 -3.78
C LEU A 94 5.63 6.47 -5.21
N THR A 95 6.52 6.02 -6.09
CA THR A 95 6.52 6.39 -7.51
C THR A 95 5.64 5.49 -8.38
N GLN A 96 5.04 4.44 -7.81
CA GLN A 96 4.30 3.46 -8.58
C GLN A 96 2.83 3.85 -8.74
N SER A 97 2.29 3.59 -9.93
CA SER A 97 0.86 3.72 -10.17
C SER A 97 0.07 2.81 -9.23
N GLY A 98 -1.03 3.32 -8.69
CA GLY A 98 -1.89 2.58 -7.76
C GLY A 98 -1.49 2.71 -6.28
N VAL A 99 -0.37 3.37 -5.93
CA VAL A 99 -0.01 3.55 -4.50
C VAL A 99 -0.95 4.50 -3.76
N ILE A 100 -1.56 5.47 -4.45
CA ILE A 100 -2.59 6.33 -3.87
C ILE A 100 -3.91 5.55 -3.85
N ARG A 101 -4.30 5.06 -2.68
CA ARG A 101 -5.41 4.11 -2.50
C ARG A 101 -5.86 4.05 -1.05
N SER A 102 -7.15 3.78 -0.82
CA SER A 102 -7.73 3.59 0.51
C SER A 102 -7.68 2.13 0.98
N ASP A 103 -8.12 1.17 0.16
CA ASP A 103 -7.97 -0.26 0.48
C ASP A 103 -6.59 -0.75 0.10
N ILE A 104 -5.72 -1.00 1.08
CA ILE A 104 -4.33 -1.41 0.87
C ILE A 104 -4.15 -2.93 0.89
N ARG A 105 -5.21 -3.73 1.05
CA ARG A 105 -5.06 -5.17 1.30
C ARG A 105 -4.59 -5.97 0.09
N SER A 106 -4.83 -5.52 -1.13
CA SER A 106 -4.45 -6.25 -2.34
C SER A 106 -3.15 -5.73 -2.95
N SER A 107 -2.29 -6.64 -3.41
CA SER A 107 -1.13 -6.31 -4.23
C SER A 107 -1.55 -5.58 -5.50
N PHE A 108 -0.71 -4.65 -5.96
CA PHE A 108 -0.96 -3.78 -7.10
C PHE A 108 0.24 -3.63 -8.04
N LEU A 109 1.38 -4.19 -7.66
CA LEU A 109 2.58 -4.25 -8.49
C LEU A 109 2.78 -5.67 -9.05
N GLY A 110 3.44 -5.73 -10.20
CA GLY A 110 3.71 -6.99 -10.89
C GLY A 110 2.42 -7.66 -11.37
N SER A 111 2.41 -8.99 -11.39
CA SER A 111 1.24 -9.79 -11.78
C SER A 111 0.43 -10.32 -10.59
N SER A 112 0.88 -10.10 -9.36
CA SER A 112 0.18 -10.61 -8.17
C SER A 112 -1.11 -9.82 -7.92
N THR A 113 -2.20 -10.56 -7.75
CA THR A 113 -3.49 -10.05 -7.28
C THR A 113 -3.80 -10.50 -5.86
N ALA A 114 -2.80 -11.04 -5.16
CA ALA A 114 -2.98 -11.57 -3.81
C ALA A 114 -3.48 -10.48 -2.85
N THR A 115 -4.36 -10.89 -1.94
CA THR A 115 -4.90 -10.02 -0.90
C THR A 115 -4.43 -10.50 0.45
N ALA A 116 -3.79 -9.61 1.21
CA ALA A 116 -3.40 -9.86 2.60
C ALA A 116 -4.64 -10.23 3.42
N THR A 117 -4.62 -11.42 3.99
CA THR A 117 -5.69 -11.92 4.85
C THR A 117 -5.41 -11.55 6.30
N GLY A 118 -6.46 -11.32 7.08
CA GLY A 118 -6.35 -10.91 8.49
C GLY A 118 -7.67 -10.35 9.00
N VAL A 119 -7.71 -9.94 10.27
CA VAL A 119 -8.87 -9.25 10.84
C VAL A 119 -8.95 -7.85 10.24
N PRO A 120 -10.05 -7.47 9.55
CA PRO A 120 -10.14 -6.18 8.87
C PRO A 120 -10.06 -4.99 9.83
N VAL A 121 -9.44 -3.90 9.37
CA VAL A 121 -9.39 -2.63 10.09
C VAL A 121 -9.75 -1.49 9.14
N THR A 122 -10.71 -0.64 9.53
CA THR A 122 -10.90 0.67 8.92
C THR A 122 -10.20 1.72 9.79
N LEU A 123 -9.06 2.23 9.31
CA LEU A 123 -8.20 3.18 10.01
C LEU A 123 -8.47 4.60 9.50
N THR A 124 -8.83 5.51 10.40
CA THR A 124 -8.92 6.96 10.12
C THR A 124 -7.81 7.70 10.86
N ILE A 125 -7.01 8.47 10.13
CA ILE A 125 -5.95 9.32 10.68
C ILE A 125 -6.38 10.77 10.52
N SER A 126 -6.40 11.52 11.61
CA SER A 126 -6.63 12.97 11.60
C SER A 126 -5.31 13.71 11.77
N LEU A 127 -4.93 14.56 10.82
CA LEU A 127 -3.70 15.34 10.85
C LEU A 127 -3.99 16.79 11.24
N VAL A 128 -3.26 17.31 12.24
CA VAL A 128 -3.45 18.66 12.78
C VAL A 128 -2.14 19.43 12.95
N ASN A 129 -2.23 20.76 12.88
CA ASN A 129 -1.13 21.66 13.23
C ASN A 129 -1.19 22.05 14.71
N VAL A 130 -0.20 21.61 15.50
CA VAL A 130 -0.11 21.90 16.93
C VAL A 130 0.08 23.40 17.20
N ASN A 131 0.87 24.11 16.39
CA ASN A 131 1.05 25.56 16.54
C ASN A 131 -0.18 26.35 16.05
N GLY A 132 -1.03 25.71 15.24
CA GLY A 132 -2.26 26.27 14.69
C GLY A 132 -3.48 25.98 15.55
N SER A 133 -3.32 25.81 16.87
CA SER A 133 -4.41 25.43 17.78
C SER A 133 -5.12 24.14 17.34
N CYS A 134 -4.34 23.15 16.89
CA CYS A 134 -4.82 21.86 16.39
C CYS A 134 -5.73 21.97 15.14
N ALA A 135 -5.57 23.03 14.34
CA ALA A 135 -6.29 23.16 13.07
C ALA A 135 -5.99 21.98 12.14
N PRO A 136 -7.02 21.44 11.43
CA PRO A 136 -6.83 20.35 10.49
C PRO A 136 -5.92 20.75 9.32
N LEU A 137 -5.10 19.82 8.85
CA LEU A 137 -4.19 20.02 7.73
C LEU A 137 -4.69 19.29 6.48
N GLU A 138 -5.29 20.03 5.56
CA GLU A 138 -5.75 19.55 4.24
C GLU A 138 -4.62 19.47 3.20
N GLY A 139 -4.69 18.50 2.28
CA GLY A 139 -3.79 18.39 1.13
C GLY A 139 -2.45 17.70 1.42
N TYR A 140 -2.24 17.23 2.65
CA TYR A 140 -1.04 16.49 3.04
C TYR A 140 -1.17 15.03 2.63
N ALA A 141 -0.09 14.42 2.18
CA ALA A 141 -0.06 13.00 1.86
C ALA A 141 0.42 12.21 3.07
N ILE A 142 -0.30 11.12 3.40
CA ILE A 142 0.09 10.19 4.46
C ILE A 142 0.34 8.84 3.80
N TYR A 143 1.58 8.37 3.88
CA TYR A 143 1.98 7.01 3.49
C TYR A 143 1.91 6.10 4.71
N ILE A 144 1.30 4.93 4.59
CA ILE A 144 1.36 3.89 5.63
C ILE A 144 1.89 2.57 5.07
N TRP A 145 2.60 1.83 5.93
CA TRP A 145 2.98 0.45 5.67
C TRP A 145 2.99 -0.38 6.96
N GLN A 146 2.75 -1.68 6.81
CA GLN A 146 2.79 -2.63 7.92
C GLN A 146 3.18 -4.03 7.44
N CYS A 147 3.46 -4.92 8.37
CA CYS A 147 3.54 -6.34 8.10
C CYS A 147 2.15 -6.97 7.91
N ASP A 148 2.13 -8.15 7.28
CA ASP A 148 0.98 -9.02 7.22
C ASP A 148 0.68 -9.70 8.57
N ARG A 149 -0.37 -10.52 8.63
CA ARG A 149 -0.76 -11.30 9.82
C ARG A 149 0.34 -12.23 10.36
N SER A 150 1.34 -12.55 9.54
CA SER A 150 2.45 -13.45 9.86
C SER A 150 3.69 -12.68 10.34
N GLY A 151 3.65 -11.35 10.34
CA GLY A 151 4.79 -10.49 10.66
C GLY A 151 5.76 -10.28 9.49
N GLN A 152 5.32 -10.52 8.24
CA GLN A 152 6.14 -10.37 7.04
C GLN A 152 5.80 -9.09 6.28
N TYR A 153 6.82 -8.36 5.81
CA TYR A 153 6.63 -7.15 5.00
C TYR A 153 6.66 -7.47 3.50
N SER A 154 5.66 -6.96 2.78
CA SER A 154 5.62 -6.93 1.32
C SER A 154 6.83 -6.16 0.76
N LEU A 155 7.30 -6.52 -0.42
CA LEU A 155 8.55 -6.05 -1.06
C LEU A 155 9.85 -6.49 -0.35
N TYR A 156 9.80 -7.07 0.85
CA TYR A 156 10.99 -7.52 1.60
C TYR A 156 10.95 -9.02 1.84
N ASN A 157 10.29 -9.44 2.92
CA ASN A 157 10.11 -10.85 3.22
C ASN A 157 9.27 -11.54 2.14
N LEU A 158 8.38 -10.77 1.50
CA LEU A 158 7.51 -11.19 0.41
C LEU A 158 7.80 -10.33 -0.83
N PRO A 159 8.89 -10.61 -1.57
CA PRO A 159 9.41 -9.72 -2.60
C PRO A 159 8.46 -9.52 -3.79
N ASN A 160 7.56 -10.49 -4.04
CA ASN A 160 6.59 -10.45 -5.13
C ASN A 160 5.25 -9.81 -4.73
N GLU A 161 5.08 -9.39 -3.49
CA GLU A 161 3.86 -8.78 -2.99
C GLU A 161 4.05 -7.29 -2.70
N SER A 162 2.97 -6.51 -2.82
CA SER A 162 2.97 -5.06 -2.63
C SER A 162 1.81 -4.56 -1.77
N TYR A 163 0.97 -5.45 -1.26
CA TYR A 163 -0.11 -5.11 -0.34
C TYR A 163 0.38 -4.42 0.94
N LEU A 164 -0.57 -3.92 1.72
CA LEU A 164 -0.41 -3.26 3.02
C LEU A 164 0.54 -2.06 2.97
N ARG A 165 0.53 -1.37 1.81
CA ARG A 165 1.23 -0.12 1.53
C ARG A 165 0.27 0.79 0.78
N GLY A 166 0.15 2.04 1.20
CA GLY A 166 -0.69 2.99 0.48
C GLY A 166 -0.57 4.42 0.96
N VAL A 167 -0.92 5.34 0.08
CA VAL A 167 -0.93 6.78 0.31
C VAL A 167 -2.37 7.28 0.22
N GLN A 168 -2.75 8.16 1.14
CA GLN A 168 -3.98 8.94 1.05
C GLN A 168 -3.67 10.42 1.26
N VAL A 169 -4.56 11.29 0.80
CA VAL A 169 -4.45 12.74 0.92
C VAL A 169 -5.50 13.23 1.90
N THR A 170 -5.07 14.05 2.87
CA THR A 170 -5.97 14.60 3.88
C THR A 170 -7.01 15.52 3.23
N ASN A 171 -8.27 15.34 3.59
CA ASN A 171 -9.37 16.19 3.15
C ASN A 171 -9.43 17.52 3.96
N ALA A 172 -10.45 18.34 3.72
CA ALA A 172 -10.70 19.60 4.44
C ALA A 172 -10.81 19.46 5.98
N SER A 173 -11.12 18.26 6.48
CA SER A 173 -11.14 17.94 7.92
C SER A 173 -9.79 17.38 8.42
N GLY A 174 -8.75 17.39 7.60
CA GLY A 174 -7.44 16.84 7.92
C GLY A 174 -7.40 15.32 7.94
N GLN A 175 -8.38 14.64 7.35
CA GLN A 175 -8.57 13.20 7.53
C GLN A 175 -8.21 12.37 6.30
N VAL A 176 -7.63 11.21 6.55
CA VAL A 176 -7.50 10.09 5.59
C VAL A 176 -8.12 8.82 6.18
N SER A 177 -8.59 7.93 5.32
CA SER A 177 -9.12 6.63 5.72
C SER A 177 -8.50 5.50 4.88
N PHE A 178 -8.13 4.41 5.54
CA PHE A 178 -7.57 3.21 4.94
C PHE A 178 -8.35 1.96 5.36
N THR A 179 -8.49 1.02 4.44
CA THR A 179 -8.93 -0.36 4.74
C THR A 179 -7.70 -1.27 4.75
N THR A 180 -7.40 -1.85 5.90
CA THR A 180 -6.23 -2.70 6.16
C THR A 180 -6.61 -3.92 7.03
N ILE A 181 -5.64 -4.57 7.66
CA ILE A 181 -5.81 -5.64 8.65
C ILE A 181 -5.04 -5.33 9.93
N VAL A 182 -5.38 -6.00 11.04
CA VAL A 182 -4.53 -6.00 12.24
C VAL A 182 -3.16 -6.59 11.87
N PRO A 183 -2.03 -5.88 12.12
CA PRO A 183 -0.70 -6.41 11.80
C PRO A 183 -0.35 -7.61 12.66
N GLY A 184 0.54 -8.47 12.16
CA GLY A 184 1.17 -9.49 12.96
C GLY A 184 2.16 -8.92 13.98
N CYS A 185 2.60 -9.78 14.91
CA CYS A 185 3.71 -9.55 15.81
C CYS A 185 4.91 -10.35 15.31
N TYR A 186 6.04 -9.67 15.13
CA TYR A 186 7.34 -10.26 14.80
C TYR A 186 8.32 -10.05 15.95
N GLU A 187 9.44 -10.78 15.93
CA GLU A 187 10.37 -10.80 17.06
C GLU A 187 10.92 -9.41 17.41
N GLY A 188 10.96 -9.12 18.71
CA GLY A 188 11.59 -7.91 19.25
C GLY A 188 10.80 -6.62 19.08
N ARG A 189 9.60 -6.64 18.46
CA ARG A 189 8.81 -5.43 18.22
C ARG A 189 7.35 -5.57 18.66
N TYR A 190 6.84 -4.53 19.31
CA TYR A 190 5.43 -4.40 19.66
C TYR A 190 4.58 -4.15 18.40
N PRO A 191 3.38 -4.72 18.22
CA PRO A 191 2.60 -4.57 16.97
C PRO A 191 2.31 -3.12 16.59
N HIS A 192 2.59 -2.75 15.33
CA HIS A 192 2.51 -1.37 14.86
C HIS A 192 2.19 -1.26 13.36
N ILE A 193 1.78 -0.05 12.97
CA ILE A 193 1.68 0.41 11.58
C ILE A 193 2.60 1.63 11.46
N HIS A 194 3.47 1.64 10.47
CA HIS A 194 4.33 2.81 10.21
C HIS A 194 3.59 3.86 9.41
N PHE A 195 4.01 5.11 9.53
CA PHE A 195 3.56 6.16 8.64
C PHE A 195 4.59 7.24 8.40
N GLU A 196 4.40 7.93 7.27
CA GLU A 196 5.09 9.16 6.92
C GLU A 196 4.08 10.22 6.49
N VAL A 197 4.34 11.46 6.89
CA VAL A 197 3.56 12.63 6.49
C VAL A 197 4.38 13.47 5.54
N PHE A 198 3.81 13.84 4.40
CA PHE A 198 4.42 14.72 3.41
C PHE A 198 3.54 15.96 3.22
N SER A 199 4.16 17.10 2.89
CA SER A 199 3.43 18.36 2.64
C SER A 199 2.45 18.30 1.47
N SER A 200 2.63 17.35 0.56
CA SER A 200 1.75 17.13 -0.58
C SER A 200 2.01 15.76 -1.20
N THR A 201 1.13 15.30 -2.09
CA THR A 201 1.37 14.11 -2.93
C THR A 201 2.62 14.27 -3.78
N ALA A 202 2.80 15.45 -4.40
CA ALA A 202 3.99 15.72 -5.23
C ALA A 202 5.29 15.59 -4.42
N THR A 203 5.29 16.00 -3.15
CA THR A 203 6.44 15.80 -2.26
C THR A 203 6.69 14.30 -2.03
N ALA A 204 5.64 13.51 -1.76
CA ALA A 204 5.76 12.08 -1.55
C ALA A 204 6.25 11.32 -2.80
N THR A 205 5.76 11.68 -3.98
CA THR A 205 6.03 10.92 -5.22
C THR A 205 7.28 11.38 -5.98
N ASN A 206 7.84 12.55 -5.67
CA ASN A 206 9.02 13.11 -6.36
C ASN A 206 10.32 13.00 -5.54
N GLY A 207 10.35 12.13 -4.52
CA GLY A 207 11.53 11.93 -3.67
C GLY A 207 11.78 13.07 -2.67
N GLY A 208 10.74 13.82 -2.31
CA GLY A 208 10.81 14.79 -1.23
C GLY A 208 10.82 14.11 0.14
N TYR A 209 11.25 14.84 1.16
CA TYR A 209 11.32 14.31 2.52
C TYR A 209 9.98 14.37 3.24
N ALA A 210 9.69 13.32 4.01
CA ALA A 210 8.62 13.35 5.00
C ALA A 210 8.92 14.42 6.06
N ILE A 211 7.88 15.12 6.51
CA ILE A 211 7.97 16.08 7.63
C ILE A 211 7.81 15.41 8.99
N LEU A 212 7.33 14.17 9.00
CA LEU A 212 7.20 13.31 10.15
C LEU A 212 7.26 11.87 9.64
N THR A 213 8.15 11.08 10.23
CA THR A 213 8.17 9.62 10.13
C THR A 213 7.91 9.10 11.53
N SER A 214 6.96 8.19 11.70
CA SER A 214 6.59 7.69 13.02
C SER A 214 5.86 6.34 12.93
N GLN A 215 5.39 5.82 14.06
CA GLN A 215 4.71 4.53 14.18
C GLN A 215 3.47 4.64 15.06
N MET A 216 2.45 3.84 14.73
CA MET A 216 1.19 3.74 15.47
C MET A 216 1.13 2.37 16.15
N ALA A 217 1.01 2.34 17.48
CA ALA A 217 0.89 1.10 18.25
C ALA A 217 -0.54 0.55 18.23
N ILE A 218 -0.68 -0.77 18.19
CA ILE A 218 -1.97 -1.45 18.34
C ILE A 218 -2.29 -1.65 19.84
N PRO A 219 -3.52 -1.35 20.32
CA PRO A 219 -3.89 -1.59 21.70
C PRO A 219 -3.67 -3.04 22.13
N SER A 220 -3.09 -3.23 23.32
CA SER A 220 -2.77 -4.56 23.85
C SER A 220 -4.00 -5.48 23.95
N ALA A 221 -5.17 -4.92 24.24
CA ALA A 221 -6.44 -5.66 24.26
C ALA A 221 -6.79 -6.23 22.88
N VAL A 222 -6.61 -5.46 21.81
CA VAL A 222 -6.84 -5.92 20.43
C VAL A 222 -5.82 -6.99 20.04
N CYS A 223 -4.54 -6.78 20.34
CA CYS A 223 -3.50 -7.79 20.12
C CYS A 223 -3.83 -9.10 20.85
N THR A 224 -4.22 -9.01 22.12
CA THR A 224 -4.57 -10.18 22.93
C THR A 224 -5.76 -10.93 22.35
N ASP A 225 -6.84 -10.23 22.00
CA ASP A 225 -8.04 -10.84 21.41
C ASP A 225 -7.72 -11.53 20.08
N VAL A 226 -7.11 -10.79 19.14
CA VAL A 226 -6.81 -11.32 17.80
C VAL A 226 -5.84 -12.49 17.85
N TYR A 227 -4.73 -12.37 18.60
CA TYR A 227 -3.70 -13.40 18.61
C TYR A 227 -4.07 -14.65 19.42
N SER A 228 -5.06 -14.54 20.31
CA SER A 228 -5.59 -15.69 21.06
C SER A 228 -6.71 -16.41 20.31
N ASN A 229 -7.57 -15.66 19.61
CA ASN A 229 -8.85 -16.17 19.11
C ASN A 229 -8.90 -16.39 17.59
N VAL A 230 -7.95 -15.87 16.82
CA VAL A 230 -7.95 -15.99 15.36
C VAL A 230 -6.81 -16.89 14.88
N SER A 231 -7.14 -18.11 14.45
CA SER A 231 -6.17 -19.14 14.04
C SER A 231 -5.19 -18.69 12.94
N ALA A 232 -5.64 -17.76 12.08
CA ALA A 232 -4.82 -17.12 11.06
C ALA A 232 -3.58 -16.40 11.61
N TYR A 233 -3.61 -15.98 12.88
CA TYR A 233 -2.51 -15.30 13.59
C TYR A 233 -1.70 -16.27 14.47
N SER A 234 -1.72 -17.56 14.17
CA SER A 234 -0.94 -18.56 14.94
C SER A 234 0.53 -18.14 15.15
N GLY A 235 1.05 -18.38 16.36
CA GLY A 235 2.40 -18.01 16.76
C GLY A 235 2.60 -16.54 17.18
N ASN A 236 1.69 -15.63 16.85
CA ASN A 236 1.80 -14.21 17.19
C ASN A 236 1.75 -13.98 18.71
N LEU A 237 0.86 -14.68 19.43
CA LEU A 237 0.67 -14.52 20.87
C LEU A 237 1.96 -14.80 21.66
N ALA A 238 2.73 -15.82 21.25
CA ALA A 238 3.99 -16.15 21.88
C ALA A 238 5.01 -15.01 21.76
N ARG A 239 5.08 -14.36 20.59
CA ARG A 239 5.97 -13.21 20.35
C ARG A 239 5.49 -11.98 21.11
N PHE A 240 4.19 -11.72 21.07
CA PHE A 240 3.56 -10.60 21.75
C PHE A 240 3.82 -10.64 23.26
N ASN A 241 3.73 -11.83 23.89
CA ASN A 241 4.00 -12.00 25.32
C ASN A 241 5.46 -11.73 25.74
N ARG A 242 6.38 -11.51 24.79
CA ARG A 242 7.79 -11.13 25.06
C ARG A 242 8.05 -9.64 24.89
N THR A 243 7.03 -8.84 24.59
CA THR A 243 7.16 -7.41 24.40
C THR A 243 6.00 -6.65 25.05
N SER A 244 6.18 -5.35 25.21
CA SER A 244 5.23 -4.38 25.74
C SER A 244 5.59 -3.02 25.13
N ILE A 245 4.68 -2.06 25.16
CA ILE A 245 4.99 -0.69 24.72
C ILE A 245 6.22 -0.15 25.47
N SER A 246 6.28 -0.36 26.80
CA SER A 246 7.40 0.11 27.64
C SER A 246 8.74 -0.59 27.39
N SER A 247 8.74 -1.80 26.84
CA SER A 247 9.97 -2.56 26.56
C SER A 247 10.37 -2.52 25.08
N ASP A 248 9.52 -1.97 24.20
CA ASP A 248 9.83 -1.81 22.79
C ASP A 248 10.83 -0.66 22.61
N GLY A 249 11.87 -0.90 21.81
CA GLY A 249 12.93 0.10 21.61
C GLY A 249 12.52 1.35 20.82
N ILE A 250 11.29 1.40 20.30
CA ILE A 250 10.74 2.58 19.60
C ILE A 250 9.69 3.31 20.44
N PHE A 251 8.88 2.58 21.22
CA PHE A 251 7.84 3.23 22.03
C PHE A 251 8.24 3.47 23.48
N GLY A 252 9.23 2.75 24.01
CA GLY A 252 9.52 2.69 25.44
C GLY A 252 10.12 3.95 26.06
N ASP A 253 10.68 4.85 25.25
CA ASP A 253 11.24 6.14 25.68
C ASP A 253 10.25 7.31 25.53
N ASN A 254 9.05 7.07 25.00
CA ASN A 254 8.00 8.08 24.88
C ASN A 254 7.38 8.43 26.23
N SER A 255 7.04 9.72 26.41
CA SER A 255 6.21 10.14 27.54
C SER A 255 4.81 9.52 27.47
N ALA A 256 4.08 9.50 28.59
CA ALA A 256 2.72 8.98 28.64
C ALA A 256 1.79 9.62 27.58
N ALA A 257 1.90 10.93 27.38
CA ALA A 257 1.10 11.64 26.38
C ALA A 257 1.48 11.27 24.94
N GLN A 258 2.78 11.09 24.66
CA GLN A 258 3.25 10.64 23.34
C GLN A 258 2.79 9.20 23.04
N MET A 259 2.89 8.30 24.03
CA MET A 259 2.39 6.93 23.90
C MET A 259 0.87 6.90 23.65
N GLU A 260 0.09 7.72 24.36
CA GLU A 260 -1.34 7.84 24.11
C GLU A 260 -1.63 8.35 22.69
N GLN A 261 -0.91 9.38 22.25
CA GLN A 261 -1.06 9.96 20.91
C GLN A 261 -0.65 9.00 19.78
N GLN A 262 0.31 8.10 20.01
CA GLN A 262 0.75 7.09 19.04
C GLN A 262 -0.03 5.77 19.12
N THR A 263 -0.89 5.58 20.12
CA THR A 263 -1.69 4.35 20.23
C THR A 263 -3.05 4.54 19.55
N LEU A 264 -3.41 3.62 18.66
CA LEU A 264 -4.71 3.67 17.99
C LEU A 264 -5.85 3.53 19.00
N LYS A 265 -6.93 4.30 18.82
CA LYS A 265 -8.20 4.06 19.50
C LYS A 265 -9.02 3.10 18.63
N MET A 266 -9.18 1.85 19.09
CA MET A 266 -9.83 0.79 18.33
C MET A 266 -11.12 0.29 18.98
N SER A 267 -12.14 0.02 18.17
CA SER A 267 -13.42 -0.55 18.59
C SER A 267 -13.93 -1.55 17.55
N GLY A 268 -14.49 -2.67 18.00
CA GLY A 268 -14.93 -3.77 17.14
C GLY A 268 -14.57 -5.13 17.75
N ASP A 269 -14.53 -6.16 16.92
CA ASP A 269 -14.23 -7.53 17.33
C ASP A 269 -13.58 -8.34 16.19
N THR A 270 -13.15 -9.56 16.49
CA THR A 270 -12.49 -10.46 15.53
C THR A 270 -13.38 -10.99 14.40
N SER A 271 -14.71 -10.91 14.54
CA SER A 271 -15.67 -11.39 13.54
C SER A 271 -16.05 -10.30 12.54
N ASN A 272 -16.32 -9.09 13.03
CA ASN A 272 -16.75 -7.95 12.24
C ASN A 272 -15.57 -7.06 11.80
N GLY A 273 -14.39 -7.23 12.41
CA GLY A 273 -13.26 -6.35 12.25
C GLY A 273 -13.32 -5.15 13.20
N TYR A 274 -12.33 -4.28 13.07
CA TYR A 274 -12.16 -3.10 13.93
C TYR A 274 -12.26 -1.81 13.14
N THR A 275 -12.81 -0.78 13.79
CA THR A 275 -12.58 0.62 13.43
C THR A 275 -11.44 1.16 14.29
N ALA A 276 -10.57 1.95 13.70
CA ALA A 276 -9.41 2.53 14.36
C ALA A 276 -9.34 4.03 14.06
N THR A 277 -9.03 4.83 15.07
CA THR A 277 -8.78 6.27 14.91
C THR A 277 -7.51 6.69 15.62
N VAL A 278 -6.83 7.70 15.08
CA VAL A 278 -5.68 8.33 15.72
C VAL A 278 -5.60 9.80 15.31
N LEU A 279 -5.12 10.63 16.23
CA LEU A 279 -4.78 12.02 15.96
C LEU A 279 -3.27 12.09 15.74
N VAL A 280 -2.83 12.76 14.69
CA VAL A 280 -1.42 13.01 14.38
C VAL A 280 -1.20 14.51 14.40
N GLY A 281 -0.40 15.00 15.34
CA GLY A 281 0.01 16.39 15.44
C GLY A 281 1.40 16.61 14.86
N VAL A 282 1.53 17.62 14.01
CA VAL A 282 2.81 18.16 13.53
C VAL A 282 2.93 19.63 13.91
N ALA A 283 4.15 20.10 14.15
CA ALA A 283 4.41 21.53 14.38
C ALA A 283 4.61 22.22 13.02
N ARG A 284 3.64 23.02 12.58
CA ARG A 284 3.66 23.77 11.30
C ARG A 284 3.43 25.26 11.48
#